data_AF-A0A4S4LZF4-F1
#
_entry.id   AF-A0A4S4LZF4-F1
#
_cell.length_a   1.000
_cell.length_b   1.000
_cell.length_c   1.000
_cell.angle_alpha   90.00
_cell.angle_beta   90.00
_cell.angle_gamma   90.00
#
_symmetry.space_group_name_H-M   'P 1'
#
loop_
_entity.id
_entity.type
_entity.pdbx_description
1 polymer ?
#
loop_
_entity_poly.entity_id
_entity_poly.type
_entity_poly.pdbx_seq_one_letter_code
_entity_poly.pdbx_strand_id
1 'polypeptide(L)'
;MSCHNRLHEFDVGKQTSDEEEVEQDERFVIPANRGSIKLAAPSTLDPSFPPTPATPFEVRDGLEDDGCEEEMGRRPARCYRYCKNKPYPKSRYNRGVPDSKIRIFDLGRKRASVDEFPFCCHLVSDEYEQLSSEALEAARICANKYVTKTAGKDAFHMRVRVHPFHVIRINKMLSCAGADRLQTGMRGAWGKPYGTVARVNIGQIILSIRCKDSNAPVIQEALRRARYKFPGRQKIIVSRKWGFTNVNREDYPKLKEEKRVLQDGAYVQFIRPRGNLEDNLRAQLRA
;
A
#
# COMPACT_ATOMS: atom_id res chain seq x y z
N MET A 1 42.77 -11.61 36.60
CA MET A 1 42.38 -11.23 35.22
C MET A 1 41.24 -12.12 34.74
N SER A 2 39.99 -11.76 35.06
CA SER A 2 38.79 -12.53 34.72
C SER A 2 37.85 -11.64 33.89
N CYS A 3 37.88 -11.81 32.57
CA CYS A 3 36.91 -11.19 31.66
C CYS A 3 35.62 -12.03 31.66
N HIS A 4 34.56 -11.47 32.25
CA HIS A 4 33.20 -11.97 32.10
C HIS A 4 32.68 -11.67 30.68
N ASN A 5 32.34 -12.73 29.95
CA ASN A 5 31.55 -12.66 28.72
C ASN A 5 30.13 -12.18 29.05
N ARG A 6 29.81 -10.95 28.64
CA ARG A 6 28.44 -10.41 28.67
C ARG A 6 27.82 -10.66 27.29
N LEU A 7 27.08 -11.76 27.17
CA LEU A 7 26.23 -12.03 26.01
C LEU A 7 25.12 -10.97 25.98
N HIS A 8 25.01 -10.28 24.85
CA HIS A 8 23.88 -9.40 24.54
C HIS A 8 22.64 -10.25 24.27
N GLU A 9 21.69 -10.26 25.20
CA GLU A 9 20.29 -10.52 24.90
C GLU A 9 19.80 -9.42 23.95
N PHE A 10 19.63 -9.77 22.67
CA PHE A 10 18.95 -8.93 21.71
C PHE A 10 17.44 -9.19 21.83
N ASP A 11 16.71 -8.12 22.17
CA ASP A 11 15.26 -8.00 22.21
C ASP A 11 14.56 -8.71 21.03
N VAL A 12 13.96 -9.87 21.32
CA VAL A 12 12.97 -10.56 20.47
C VAL A 12 11.56 -9.99 20.71
N GLY A 13 11.37 -9.08 21.68
CA GLY A 13 10.07 -8.65 22.20
C GLY A 13 9.29 -7.58 21.41
N LYS A 14 9.64 -7.28 20.15
CA LYS A 14 8.97 -6.23 19.37
C LYS A 14 8.18 -6.71 18.14
N GLN A 15 8.29 -7.98 17.78
CA GLN A 15 7.47 -8.58 16.71
C GLN A 15 6.19 -9.22 17.25
N THR A 16 6.18 -9.64 18.51
CA THR A 16 5.04 -10.31 19.14
C THR A 16 3.83 -9.41 19.34
N SER A 17 4.03 -8.10 19.58
CA SER A 17 2.90 -7.16 19.79
C SER A 17 2.10 -6.88 18.51
N ASP A 18 2.74 -6.86 17.33
CA ASP A 18 2.04 -6.66 16.06
C ASP A 18 1.31 -7.94 15.61
N GLU A 19 1.79 -9.13 16.02
CA GLU A 19 1.18 -10.43 15.70
C GLU A 19 0.00 -10.78 16.64
N GLU A 20 0.09 -10.48 17.94
CA GLU A 20 -1.01 -10.68 18.90
C GLU A 20 -2.18 -9.68 18.69
N GLU A 21 -1.92 -8.48 18.16
CA GLU A 21 -2.95 -7.48 17.89
C GLU A 21 -3.81 -7.81 16.65
N VAL A 22 -3.22 -8.47 15.63
CA VAL A 22 -3.98 -8.93 14.45
C VAL A 22 -5.01 -9.98 14.83
N GLU A 23 -4.68 -10.89 15.77
CA GLU A 23 -5.56 -11.97 16.23
C GLU A 23 -6.80 -11.46 17.00
N GLN A 24 -6.70 -10.31 17.68
CA GLN A 24 -7.85 -9.67 18.35
C GLN A 24 -8.77 -8.92 17.38
N ASP A 25 -8.25 -8.44 16.25
CA ASP A 25 -9.02 -7.83 15.18
C ASP A 25 -9.68 -8.87 14.24
N GLU A 26 -9.20 -10.11 14.21
CA GLU A 26 -9.83 -11.22 13.47
C GLU A 26 -11.24 -11.58 13.99
N ARG A 27 -11.60 -11.21 15.23
CA ARG A 27 -12.95 -11.44 15.78
C ARG A 27 -14.03 -10.52 15.20
N PHE A 28 -13.64 -9.50 14.43
CA PHE A 28 -14.55 -8.58 13.73
C PHE A 28 -14.45 -8.73 12.20
N VAL A 29 -14.13 -9.94 11.72
CA VAL A 29 -14.31 -10.28 10.31
C VAL A 29 -15.82 -10.39 10.04
N ILE A 30 -16.36 -9.45 9.26
CA ILE A 30 -17.74 -9.54 8.79
C ILE A 30 -17.88 -10.86 8.00
N PRO A 31 -18.77 -11.78 8.40
CA PRO A 31 -18.97 -13.03 7.67
C PRO A 31 -19.41 -12.70 6.25
N ALA A 32 -18.77 -13.32 5.26
CA ALA A 32 -19.19 -13.22 3.88
C ALA A 32 -20.57 -13.89 3.75
N ASN A 33 -21.62 -13.09 3.87
CA ASN A 33 -22.99 -13.58 3.81
C ASN A 33 -23.25 -14.09 2.38
N ARG A 34 -23.16 -15.41 2.18
CA ARG A 34 -23.60 -16.11 0.98
C ARG A 34 -25.13 -16.14 0.98
N GLY A 35 -25.74 -14.98 0.80
CA GLY A 35 -27.18 -14.84 0.55
C GLY A 35 -27.39 -14.66 -0.95
N SER A 36 -27.99 -15.65 -1.59
CA SER A 36 -28.47 -15.61 -2.97
C SER A 36 -29.53 -14.52 -3.14
N ILE A 37 -29.13 -13.34 -3.63
CA ILE A 37 -30.07 -12.31 -4.08
C ILE A 37 -30.40 -12.60 -5.54
N LYS A 38 -31.62 -13.06 -5.78
CA LYS A 38 -32.22 -13.22 -7.11
C LYS A 38 -32.26 -11.84 -7.79
N LEU A 39 -31.66 -11.72 -8.97
CA LEU A 39 -31.76 -10.54 -9.83
C LEU A 39 -33.19 -10.44 -10.37
N ALA A 40 -33.94 -9.43 -9.93
CA ALA A 40 -35.16 -8.99 -10.58
C ALA A 40 -34.80 -8.07 -11.76
N ALA A 41 -35.44 -8.27 -12.92
CA ALA A 41 -35.25 -7.49 -14.13
C ALA A 41 -35.70 -6.02 -13.92
N PRO A 42 -35.00 -5.02 -14.48
CA PRO A 42 -35.45 -3.64 -14.41
C PRO A 42 -36.57 -3.36 -15.43
N SER A 43 -37.75 -3.02 -14.92
CA SER A 43 -38.87 -2.45 -15.67
C SER A 43 -38.70 -0.94 -15.88
N THR A 44 -39.00 -0.50 -17.11
CA THR A 44 -39.50 0.82 -17.53
C THR A 44 -38.68 2.08 -17.23
N LEU A 45 -38.10 2.64 -18.29
CA LEU A 45 -37.47 3.96 -18.38
C LEU A 45 -38.53 5.07 -18.46
N ASP A 46 -38.41 6.11 -17.62
CA ASP A 46 -39.09 7.40 -17.74
C ASP A 46 -38.46 8.26 -18.86
N PRO A 47 -39.25 8.89 -19.77
CA PRO A 47 -38.74 9.71 -20.85
C PRO A 47 -38.92 11.21 -20.55
N SER A 48 -37.94 11.88 -19.96
CA SER A 48 -37.99 13.35 -19.79
C SER A 48 -36.63 14.05 -19.68
N PHE A 49 -35.61 13.61 -20.42
CA PHE A 49 -34.39 14.39 -20.63
C PHE A 49 -34.01 14.45 -22.12
N PRO A 50 -33.98 15.65 -22.75
CA PRO A 50 -33.54 15.78 -24.13
C PRO A 50 -32.00 15.66 -24.23
N PRO A 51 -31.46 14.99 -25.26
CA PRO A 51 -30.02 14.87 -25.48
C PRO A 51 -29.44 16.18 -26.06
N THR A 52 -28.33 16.65 -25.49
CA THR A 52 -27.52 17.73 -26.05
C THR A 52 -26.75 17.26 -27.30
N PRO A 53 -26.64 18.09 -28.36
CA PRO A 53 -25.97 17.70 -29.60
C PRO A 53 -24.45 17.63 -29.44
N ALA A 54 -23.87 16.53 -29.89
CA ALA A 54 -22.42 16.34 -30.02
C ALA A 54 -21.88 17.20 -31.17
N THR A 55 -20.88 18.04 -30.89
CA THR A 55 -20.09 18.69 -31.93
C THR A 55 -19.13 17.68 -32.57
N PRO A 56 -18.92 17.70 -33.89
CA PRO A 56 -17.95 16.83 -34.54
C PRO A 56 -16.52 17.29 -34.19
N PHE A 57 -15.75 16.43 -33.54
CA PHE A 57 -14.32 16.63 -33.36
C PHE A 57 -13.61 16.18 -34.65
N GLU A 58 -13.08 17.14 -35.40
CA GLU A 58 -12.32 16.91 -36.63
C GLU A 58 -11.14 15.97 -36.38
N VAL A 59 -11.09 14.88 -37.13
CA VAL A 59 -9.93 13.98 -37.22
C VAL A 59 -8.89 14.70 -38.08
N ARG A 60 -7.85 15.22 -37.44
CA ARG A 60 -6.61 15.57 -38.14
C ARG A 60 -5.78 14.30 -38.30
N ASP A 61 -5.74 13.79 -39.52
CA ASP A 61 -4.77 12.79 -39.96
C ASP A 61 -3.36 13.40 -39.88
N GLY A 62 -2.67 13.10 -38.79
CA GLY A 62 -1.23 13.30 -38.63
C GLY A 62 -0.54 11.95 -38.64
N LEU A 63 -0.05 11.54 -39.80
CA LEU A 63 0.97 10.51 -39.94
C LEU A 63 2.28 11.05 -39.36
N GLU A 64 2.46 10.84 -38.06
CA GLU A 64 3.78 10.85 -37.45
C GLU A 64 4.10 9.40 -37.10
N ASP A 65 5.07 8.84 -37.83
CA ASP A 65 5.70 7.55 -37.55
C ASP A 65 6.43 7.63 -36.20
N ASP A 66 5.65 7.60 -35.12
CA ASP A 66 6.16 7.26 -33.80
C ASP A 66 6.53 5.79 -33.85
N GLY A 67 7.82 5.54 -34.02
CA GLY A 67 8.42 4.22 -33.96
C GLY A 67 7.82 3.46 -32.79
N CYS A 68 6.96 2.48 -33.10
CA CYS A 68 6.55 1.46 -32.16
C CYS A 68 7.80 0.70 -31.78
N GLU A 69 8.53 1.18 -30.76
CA GLU A 69 9.37 0.32 -29.94
C GLU A 69 8.45 -0.79 -29.46
N GLU A 70 8.53 -1.96 -30.10
CA GLU A 70 7.79 -3.14 -29.71
C GLU A 70 8.03 -3.38 -28.22
N GLU A 71 7.03 -3.05 -27.40
CA GLU A 71 7.12 -3.14 -25.96
C GLU A 71 7.26 -4.63 -25.61
N MET A 72 8.50 -5.11 -25.47
CA MET A 72 8.80 -6.49 -25.11
C MET A 72 8.02 -6.84 -23.85
N GLY A 73 6.95 -7.61 -24.06
CA GLY A 73 5.87 -7.76 -23.11
C GLY A 73 6.33 -8.21 -21.73
N ARG A 74 5.66 -7.68 -20.71
CA ARG A 74 6.04 -7.99 -19.34
C ARG A 74 5.78 -9.46 -19.01
N ARG A 75 6.72 -10.15 -18.34
CA ARG A 75 6.47 -11.52 -17.87
C ARG A 75 5.25 -11.55 -16.94
N PRO A 76 4.39 -12.56 -17.05
CA PRO A 76 3.21 -12.66 -16.20
C PRO A 76 3.62 -12.78 -14.73
N ALA A 77 2.91 -12.07 -13.85
CA ALA A 77 3.26 -11.96 -12.43
C ALA A 77 3.30 -13.32 -11.70
N ARG A 78 2.65 -14.36 -12.25
CA ARG A 78 2.71 -15.75 -11.73
C ARG A 78 4.14 -16.27 -11.57
N CYS A 79 5.08 -15.82 -12.41
CA CYS A 79 6.48 -16.24 -12.32
C CYS A 79 7.19 -15.75 -11.05
N TYR A 80 6.74 -14.63 -10.50
CA TYR A 80 7.40 -13.94 -9.39
C TYR A 80 6.52 -13.85 -8.13
N ARG A 81 5.35 -14.51 -8.10
CA ARG A 81 4.40 -14.41 -6.97
C ARG A 81 5.01 -14.84 -5.64
N TYR A 82 5.79 -15.91 -5.62
CA TYR A 82 6.27 -16.51 -4.37
C TYR A 82 7.66 -16.02 -3.97
N CYS A 83 7.85 -15.84 -2.66
CA CYS A 83 9.10 -15.48 -2.02
C CYS A 83 10.12 -16.64 -1.96
N LYS A 84 10.68 -17.05 -3.11
CA LYS A 84 11.60 -18.20 -3.20
C LYS A 84 13.06 -17.88 -2.89
N ASN A 85 13.51 -16.68 -3.27
CA ASN A 85 14.92 -16.31 -3.21
C ASN A 85 15.25 -15.49 -1.95
N LYS A 86 16.54 -15.44 -1.59
CA LYS A 86 17.04 -14.48 -0.59
C LYS A 86 16.79 -13.04 -1.06
N PRO A 87 16.57 -12.08 -0.13
CA PRO A 87 16.39 -10.67 -0.50
C PRO A 87 17.57 -10.14 -1.33
N TYR A 88 17.27 -9.62 -2.51
CA TYR A 88 18.23 -9.04 -3.45
C TYR A 88 17.88 -7.57 -3.73
N PRO A 89 18.34 -6.63 -2.88
CA PRO A 89 18.03 -5.21 -3.06
C PRO A 89 18.92 -4.52 -4.10
N LYS A 90 18.54 -3.30 -4.50
CA LYS A 90 19.44 -2.37 -5.19
C LYS A 90 20.62 -2.06 -4.24
N SER A 91 21.84 -2.25 -4.71
CA SER A 91 23.05 -2.14 -3.88
C SER A 91 24.27 -1.86 -4.74
N ARG A 92 25.45 -1.66 -4.10
CA ARG A 92 26.73 -1.48 -4.81
C ARG A 92 27.09 -2.65 -5.74
N TYR A 93 26.57 -3.84 -5.45
CA TYR A 93 26.76 -5.07 -6.22
C TYR A 93 25.69 -5.26 -7.29
N ASN A 94 24.48 -4.74 -7.06
CA ASN A 94 23.34 -4.85 -7.95
C ASN A 94 23.08 -3.51 -8.65
N ARG A 95 23.86 -3.28 -9.71
CA ARG A 95 23.80 -2.06 -10.54
C ARG A 95 22.86 -2.29 -11.74
N GLY A 96 22.31 -1.21 -12.30
CA GLY A 96 21.39 -1.31 -13.46
C GLY A 96 19.99 -1.81 -13.11
N VAL A 97 19.55 -1.64 -11.86
CA VAL A 97 18.19 -1.94 -11.43
C VAL A 97 17.25 -0.86 -11.97
N PRO A 98 16.15 -1.22 -12.67
CA PRO A 98 15.17 -0.24 -13.12
C PRO A 98 14.45 0.39 -11.92
N ASP A 99 14.07 1.65 -12.05
CA ASP A 99 13.34 2.36 -11.00
C ASP A 99 11.93 1.77 -10.80
N SER A 100 11.44 1.81 -9.57
CA SER A 100 10.09 1.31 -9.25
C SER A 100 9.02 2.14 -9.94
N LYS A 101 7.96 1.46 -10.41
CA LYS A 101 6.83 2.14 -11.06
C LYS A 101 6.07 3.03 -10.07
N ILE A 102 5.86 2.53 -8.85
CA ILE A 102 5.39 3.37 -7.74
C ILE A 102 6.48 4.33 -7.30
N ARG A 103 6.17 5.63 -7.35
CA ARG A 103 7.05 6.73 -6.89
C ARG A 103 6.45 7.52 -5.75
N ILE A 104 5.11 7.57 -5.66
CA ILE A 104 4.38 8.34 -4.66
C ILE A 104 3.70 7.37 -3.70
N PHE A 105 4.07 7.44 -2.42
CA PHE A 105 3.53 6.55 -1.38
C PHE A 105 2.40 7.22 -0.57
N ASP A 106 2.40 8.55 -0.45
CA ASP A 106 1.39 9.31 0.29
C ASP A 106 0.50 10.15 -0.64
N LEU A 107 -0.81 10.10 -0.43
CA LEU A 107 -1.84 10.73 -1.26
C LEU A 107 -2.93 11.42 -0.44
N GLY A 108 -3.68 12.30 -1.10
CA GLY A 108 -4.69 13.14 -0.46
C GLY A 108 -4.04 14.24 0.38
N ARG A 109 -4.70 14.62 1.48
CA ARG A 109 -4.25 15.71 2.35
C ARG A 109 -3.22 15.22 3.37
N LYS A 110 -1.99 14.99 2.91
CA LYS A 110 -0.86 14.52 3.74
C LYS A 110 -0.43 15.47 4.86
N ARG A 111 -0.76 16.76 4.74
CA ARG A 111 -0.49 17.80 5.76
C ARG A 111 -1.62 17.96 6.78
N ALA A 112 -2.70 17.18 6.67
CA ALA A 112 -3.79 17.24 7.65
C ALA A 112 -3.29 16.82 9.04
N SER A 113 -3.80 17.51 10.06
CA SER A 113 -3.49 17.21 11.45
C SER A 113 -4.03 15.83 11.83
N VAL A 114 -3.47 15.27 12.90
CA VAL A 114 -3.90 13.95 13.42
C VAL A 114 -5.34 13.99 13.92
N ASP A 115 -5.75 15.12 14.50
CA ASP A 115 -7.10 15.28 15.06
C ASP A 115 -8.21 15.29 14.00
N GLU A 116 -7.89 15.66 12.76
CA GLU A 116 -8.89 15.77 11.70
C GLU A 116 -9.35 14.40 11.15
N PHE A 117 -8.50 13.37 11.22
CA PHE A 117 -8.74 12.06 10.64
C PHE A 117 -8.64 10.93 11.67
N PRO A 118 -9.70 10.71 12.48
CA PRO A 118 -9.74 9.66 13.50
C PRO A 118 -9.87 8.25 12.91
N PHE A 119 -10.61 8.08 11.82
CA PHE A 119 -10.89 6.77 11.25
C PHE A 119 -9.68 6.25 10.49
N CYS A 120 -9.36 4.96 10.65
CA CYS A 120 -8.36 4.29 9.85
C CYS A 120 -8.84 2.92 9.36
N CYS A 121 -8.51 2.61 8.10
CA CYS A 121 -8.74 1.31 7.50
C CYS A 121 -7.50 0.84 6.76
N HIS A 122 -7.21 -0.45 6.89
CA HIS A 122 -6.03 -1.11 6.37
C HIS A 122 -6.42 -2.19 5.37
N LEU A 123 -5.62 -2.33 4.32
CA LEU A 123 -5.62 -3.50 3.44
C LEU A 123 -4.44 -4.38 3.84
N VAL A 124 -4.72 -5.59 4.27
CA VAL A 124 -3.74 -6.52 4.86
C VAL A 124 -3.60 -7.76 3.98
N SER A 125 -2.36 -8.23 3.81
CA SER A 125 -2.09 -9.48 3.09
C SER A 125 -2.38 -10.68 3.99
N ASP A 126 -3.10 -11.68 3.46
CA ASP A 126 -3.33 -12.97 4.12
C ASP A 126 -2.39 -14.06 3.58
N GLU A 127 -1.46 -13.68 2.69
CA GLU A 127 -0.53 -14.59 2.03
C GLU A 127 0.91 -14.08 2.11
N TYR A 128 1.86 -15.03 2.13
CA TYR A 128 3.28 -14.73 1.99
C TYR A 128 3.68 -14.69 0.50
N GLU A 129 3.80 -13.49 -0.04
CA GLU A 129 3.99 -13.29 -1.48
C GLU A 129 4.83 -12.06 -1.83
N GLN A 130 5.05 -11.87 -3.12
CA GLN A 130 5.71 -10.70 -3.70
C GLN A 130 4.69 -9.88 -4.49
N LEU A 131 4.53 -8.61 -4.10
CA LEU A 131 3.71 -7.63 -4.80
C LEU A 131 4.59 -6.84 -5.76
N SER A 132 4.23 -6.81 -7.05
CA SER A 132 4.99 -6.04 -8.04
C SER A 132 4.82 -4.52 -7.83
N SER A 133 5.84 -3.73 -8.18
CA SER A 133 5.77 -2.26 -8.05
C SER A 133 4.64 -1.64 -8.88
N GLU A 134 4.22 -2.33 -9.93
CA GLU A 134 3.17 -1.97 -10.87
C GLU A 134 1.80 -2.34 -10.32
N ALA A 135 1.67 -3.48 -9.63
CA ALA A 135 0.46 -3.81 -8.89
C ALA A 135 0.21 -2.79 -7.77
N LEU A 136 1.27 -2.40 -7.05
CA LEU A 136 1.20 -1.34 -6.04
C LEU A 136 0.75 0.00 -6.63
N GLU A 137 1.31 0.39 -7.79
CA GLU A 137 0.90 1.62 -8.48
C GLU A 137 -0.55 1.55 -9.00
N ALA A 138 -0.95 0.42 -9.58
CA ALA A 138 -2.32 0.22 -10.05
C ALA A 138 -3.34 0.25 -8.91
N ALA A 139 -3.04 -0.39 -7.78
CA ALA A 139 -3.86 -0.37 -6.58
C ALA A 139 -3.98 1.06 -6.02
N ARG A 140 -2.86 1.79 -5.94
CA ARG A 140 -2.79 3.17 -5.49
C ARG A 140 -3.66 4.09 -6.35
N ILE A 141 -3.55 4.00 -7.68
CA ILE A 141 -4.38 4.79 -8.61
C ILE A 141 -5.85 4.45 -8.44
N CYS A 142 -6.18 3.15 -8.34
CA CYS A 142 -7.55 2.67 -8.21
C CYS A 142 -8.24 3.22 -6.94
N ALA A 143 -7.58 3.09 -5.78
CA ALA A 143 -8.09 3.63 -4.53
C ALA A 143 -8.22 5.16 -4.58
N ASN A 144 -7.18 5.86 -5.03
CA ASN A 144 -7.17 7.33 -5.08
C ASN A 144 -8.27 7.89 -5.99
N LYS A 145 -8.47 7.30 -7.18
CA LYS A 145 -9.48 7.75 -8.15
C LYS A 145 -10.89 7.61 -7.59
N TYR A 146 -11.18 6.52 -6.87
CA TYR A 146 -12.49 6.29 -6.29
C TYR A 146 -12.77 7.27 -5.14
N VAL A 147 -11.87 7.39 -4.16
CA VAL A 147 -12.08 8.27 -3.01
C VAL A 147 -12.16 9.74 -3.45
N THR A 148 -11.31 10.17 -4.36
CA THR A 148 -11.33 11.56 -4.86
C THR A 148 -12.65 11.89 -5.56
N LYS A 149 -13.23 10.94 -6.31
CA LYS A 149 -14.51 11.14 -7.00
C LYS A 149 -15.69 11.22 -6.02
N THR A 150 -15.67 10.43 -4.96
CA THR A 150 -16.83 10.29 -4.05
C THR A 150 -16.76 11.23 -2.84
N ALA A 151 -15.61 11.36 -2.20
CA ALA A 151 -15.43 12.16 -0.97
C ALA A 151 -14.64 13.45 -1.18
N GLY A 152 -13.96 13.60 -2.33
CA GLY A 152 -13.06 14.73 -2.61
C GLY A 152 -11.61 14.46 -2.21
N LYS A 153 -10.69 15.25 -2.78
CA LYS A 153 -9.23 15.08 -2.61
C LYS A 153 -8.76 15.34 -1.18
N ASP A 154 -9.42 16.26 -0.47
CA ASP A 154 -9.00 16.73 0.85
C ASP A 154 -9.62 15.93 2.01
N ALA A 155 -10.47 14.96 1.71
CA ALA A 155 -11.23 14.20 2.70
C ALA A 155 -10.48 13.01 3.30
N PHE A 156 -9.30 12.68 2.78
CA PHE A 156 -8.54 11.50 3.18
C PHE A 156 -7.03 11.71 3.10
N HIS A 157 -6.30 10.86 3.80
CA HIS A 157 -4.88 10.66 3.64
C HIS A 157 -4.60 9.16 3.46
N MET A 158 -4.09 8.79 2.29
CA MET A 158 -3.74 7.41 1.96
C MET A 158 -2.24 7.24 1.94
N ARG A 159 -1.77 6.13 2.52
CA ARG A 159 -0.37 5.71 2.52
C ARG A 159 -0.23 4.28 2.02
N VAL A 160 0.65 4.09 1.06
CA VAL A 160 1.19 2.77 0.73
C VAL A 160 2.30 2.47 1.72
N ARG A 161 2.13 1.44 2.57
CA ARG A 161 3.08 1.08 3.64
C ARG A 161 4.23 0.22 3.13
N VAL A 162 4.00 -0.48 2.03
CA VAL A 162 4.92 -1.47 1.47
C VAL A 162 5.78 -0.82 0.39
N HIS A 163 7.10 -1.01 0.49
CA HIS A 163 8.08 -0.48 -0.46
C HIS A 163 8.74 -1.60 -1.28
N PRO A 164 8.84 -1.47 -2.62
CA PRO A 164 9.41 -2.51 -3.47
C PRO A 164 10.94 -2.45 -3.51
N PHE A 165 11.59 -3.00 -2.48
CA PHE A 165 13.06 -3.05 -2.42
C PHE A 165 13.66 -4.29 -3.07
N HIS A 166 12.89 -5.38 -3.24
CA HIS A 166 13.40 -6.62 -3.79
C HIS A 166 13.48 -6.53 -5.32
N VAL A 167 14.61 -6.91 -5.90
CA VAL A 167 14.81 -6.89 -7.35
C VAL A 167 14.66 -8.30 -7.90
N ILE A 168 13.70 -8.46 -8.81
CA ILE A 168 13.53 -9.70 -9.57
C ILE A 168 14.49 -9.72 -10.76
N ARG A 169 14.95 -10.93 -11.11
CA ARG A 169 15.89 -11.13 -12.21
C ARG A 169 15.23 -11.91 -13.34
N ILE A 170 15.67 -11.63 -14.56
CA ILE A 170 15.26 -12.34 -15.77
C ILE A 170 16.51 -12.83 -16.51
N ASN A 171 16.57 -14.14 -16.80
CA ASN A 171 17.43 -14.62 -17.87
C ASN A 171 16.63 -14.46 -19.18
N LYS A 172 16.97 -13.43 -19.96
CA LYS A 172 16.26 -13.13 -21.21
C LYS A 172 16.67 -14.15 -22.26
N MET A 173 15.68 -14.82 -22.85
CA MET A 173 15.90 -15.72 -24.00
C MET A 173 15.47 -15.01 -25.27
N LEU A 174 16.28 -15.12 -26.32
CA LEU A 174 15.97 -14.63 -27.65
C LEU A 174 14.84 -15.49 -28.21
N SER A 175 13.75 -14.85 -28.62
CA SER A 175 12.61 -15.51 -29.26
C SER A 175 12.65 -15.15 -30.75
N CYS A 176 13.60 -15.76 -31.46
CA CYS A 176 13.73 -15.63 -32.92
C CYS A 176 14.07 -17.00 -33.53
N ALA A 177 13.74 -17.20 -34.81
CA ALA A 177 14.13 -18.42 -35.52
C ALA A 177 15.66 -18.53 -35.54
N GLY A 178 16.21 -19.69 -35.19
CA GLY A 178 17.66 -19.88 -35.09
C GLY A 178 18.31 -19.29 -33.83
N ALA A 179 17.53 -18.87 -32.82
CA ALA A 179 18.05 -18.32 -31.56
C ALA A 179 19.07 -19.22 -30.84
N ASP A 180 18.98 -20.54 -31.02
CA ASP A 180 19.91 -21.52 -30.45
C ASP A 180 21.38 -21.25 -30.86
N ARG A 181 21.60 -20.71 -32.06
CA ARG A 181 22.95 -20.37 -32.56
C ARG A 181 23.50 -19.08 -31.96
N LEU A 182 22.61 -18.18 -31.56
CA LEU A 182 22.94 -16.82 -31.11
C LEU A 182 22.97 -16.70 -29.58
N GLN A 183 22.33 -17.65 -28.88
CA GLN A 183 22.22 -17.62 -27.44
C GLN A 183 22.96 -18.78 -26.78
N THR A 184 23.57 -18.52 -25.63
CA THR A 184 24.23 -19.53 -24.79
C THR A 184 23.27 -20.44 -24.02
N GLY A 185 21.96 -20.36 -24.28
CA GLY A 185 20.90 -21.06 -23.54
C GLY A 185 21.02 -20.84 -22.03
N MET A 186 21.17 -21.93 -21.27
CA MET A 186 21.26 -21.92 -19.80
C MET A 186 22.70 -21.78 -19.27
N ARG A 187 23.71 -21.68 -20.13
CA ARG A 187 25.08 -21.40 -19.70
C ARG A 187 25.17 -19.96 -19.21
N GLY A 188 25.64 -19.77 -17.97
CA GLY A 188 25.71 -18.44 -17.35
C GLY A 188 24.34 -17.84 -17.01
N ALA A 189 23.38 -18.66 -16.55
CA ALA A 189 21.97 -18.29 -16.33
C ALA A 189 21.70 -17.23 -15.24
N TRP A 190 22.69 -16.48 -14.77
CA TRP A 190 22.48 -15.37 -13.85
C TRP A 190 21.74 -14.24 -14.57
N GLY A 191 20.47 -14.05 -14.21
CA GLY A 191 19.61 -13.07 -14.86
C GLY A 191 20.01 -11.61 -14.60
N LYS A 192 19.66 -10.74 -15.53
CA LYS A 192 19.75 -9.28 -15.35
C LYS A 192 18.58 -8.78 -14.49
N PRO A 193 18.72 -7.67 -13.74
CA PRO A 193 17.60 -7.01 -13.07
C PRO A 193 16.44 -6.74 -14.04
N TYR A 194 15.22 -7.14 -13.66
CA TYR A 194 14.03 -6.99 -14.49
C TYR A 194 13.04 -5.97 -13.95
N GLY A 195 12.81 -5.99 -12.64
CA GLY A 195 11.81 -5.15 -11.99
C GLY A 195 11.98 -5.17 -10.48
N THR A 196 11.22 -4.32 -9.81
CA THR A 196 11.18 -4.25 -8.36
C THR A 196 9.84 -4.77 -7.84
N VAL A 197 9.91 -5.49 -6.73
CA VAL A 197 8.78 -6.09 -6.04
C VAL A 197 8.95 -5.87 -4.55
N ALA A 198 7.84 -5.85 -3.83
CA ALA A 198 7.82 -5.80 -2.39
C ALA A 198 7.49 -7.18 -1.84
N ARG A 199 8.25 -7.64 -0.85
CA ARG A 199 7.97 -8.88 -0.15
C ARG A 199 7.02 -8.57 0.99
N VAL A 200 5.93 -9.32 1.09
CA VAL A 200 4.87 -9.09 2.07
C VAL A 200 4.63 -10.36 2.87
N ASN A 201 4.57 -10.21 4.19
CA ASN A 201 4.24 -11.26 5.13
C ASN A 201 2.73 -11.39 5.35
N ILE A 202 2.31 -12.53 5.89
CA ILE A 202 0.94 -12.72 6.37
C ILE A 202 0.70 -11.70 7.50
N GLY A 203 -0.44 -11.03 7.51
CA GLY A 203 -0.76 -9.98 8.49
C GLY A 203 -0.12 -8.62 8.19
N GLN A 204 0.75 -8.51 7.19
CA GLN A 204 1.40 -7.24 6.87
C GLN A 204 0.46 -6.28 6.13
N ILE A 205 0.40 -5.04 6.62
CA ILE A 205 -0.40 -3.97 6.04
C ILE A 205 0.23 -3.46 4.73
N ILE A 206 -0.54 -3.46 3.65
CA ILE A 206 -0.14 -2.99 2.31
C ILE A 206 -0.52 -1.52 2.13
N LEU A 207 -1.80 -1.20 2.30
CA LEU A 207 -2.37 0.14 2.16
C LEU A 207 -3.02 0.56 3.47
N SER A 208 -2.91 1.84 3.81
CA SER A 208 -3.59 2.43 4.95
C SER A 208 -4.25 3.73 4.52
N ILE A 209 -5.50 3.94 4.91
CA ILE A 209 -6.22 5.18 4.63
C ILE A 209 -6.77 5.68 5.94
N ARG A 210 -6.52 6.96 6.25
CA ARG A 210 -7.19 7.68 7.33
C ARG A 210 -8.15 8.73 6.77
N CYS A 211 -9.31 8.88 7.41
CA CYS A 211 -10.33 9.85 7.03
C CYS A 211 -11.21 10.25 8.22
N LYS A 212 -12.24 11.06 7.96
CA LYS A 212 -13.35 11.30 8.90
C LYS A 212 -14.29 10.11 8.92
N ASP A 213 -14.98 9.87 10.03
CA ASP A 213 -15.88 8.71 10.18
C ASP A 213 -17.01 8.68 9.15
N SER A 214 -17.50 9.85 8.73
CA SER A 214 -18.54 9.97 7.70
C SER A 214 -18.16 9.29 6.38
N ASN A 215 -16.86 9.17 6.09
CA ASN A 215 -16.34 8.59 4.84
C ASN A 215 -15.92 7.13 4.97
N ALA A 216 -16.13 6.49 6.12
CA ALA A 216 -15.79 5.08 6.34
C ALA A 216 -16.28 4.11 5.23
N PRO A 217 -17.55 4.14 4.77
CA PRO A 217 -18.01 3.21 3.73
C PRO A 217 -17.33 3.45 2.38
N VAL A 218 -17.00 4.71 2.06
CA VAL A 218 -16.29 5.07 0.83
C VAL A 218 -14.88 4.49 0.84
N ILE A 219 -14.19 4.54 1.98
CA ILE A 219 -12.84 3.99 2.11
C ILE A 219 -12.84 2.46 2.01
N GLN A 220 -13.79 1.78 2.64
CA GLN A 220 -13.91 0.33 2.55
C GLN A 220 -14.10 -0.14 1.10
N GLU A 221 -14.97 0.55 0.34
CA GLU A 221 -15.17 0.25 -1.08
C GLU A 221 -13.94 0.59 -1.94
N ALA A 222 -13.19 1.65 -1.60
CA ALA A 222 -11.92 1.97 -2.27
C ALA A 222 -10.90 0.83 -2.11
N LEU A 223 -10.75 0.31 -0.89
CA LEU A 223 -9.83 -0.78 -0.58
C LEU A 223 -10.30 -2.10 -1.21
N ARG A 224 -11.62 -2.33 -1.28
CA ARG A 224 -12.19 -3.48 -2.02
C ARG A 224 -11.83 -3.44 -3.50
N ARG A 225 -11.83 -2.27 -4.12
CA ARG A 225 -11.40 -2.09 -5.52
C ARG A 225 -9.90 -2.28 -5.70
N ALA A 226 -9.10 -1.74 -4.77
CA ALA A 226 -7.65 -1.90 -4.77
C ALA A 226 -7.22 -3.37 -4.62
N ARG A 227 -7.94 -4.15 -3.80
CA ARG A 227 -7.72 -5.60 -3.62
C ARG A 227 -7.64 -6.37 -4.93
N TYR A 228 -8.49 -6.07 -5.93
CA TYR A 228 -8.46 -6.77 -7.22
C TYR A 228 -7.19 -6.54 -8.04
N LYS A 229 -6.33 -5.59 -7.66
CA LYS A 229 -5.05 -5.34 -8.32
C LYS A 229 -3.91 -6.17 -7.72
N PHE A 230 -4.12 -6.79 -6.57
CA PHE A 230 -3.14 -7.64 -5.93
C PHE A 230 -3.37 -9.12 -6.26
N PRO A 231 -2.29 -9.92 -6.38
CA PRO A 231 -2.39 -11.38 -6.35
C PRO A 231 -2.86 -11.84 -4.96
N GLY A 232 -3.36 -13.07 -4.82
CA GLY A 232 -3.66 -13.64 -3.50
C GLY A 232 -4.91 -13.09 -2.81
N ARG A 233 -5.02 -13.38 -1.51
CA ARG A 233 -6.13 -12.94 -0.65
C ARG A 233 -5.71 -11.76 0.21
N GLN A 234 -6.52 -10.70 0.19
CA GLN A 234 -6.36 -9.57 1.10
C GLN A 234 -7.63 -9.37 1.94
N LYS A 235 -7.40 -9.05 3.21
CA LYS A 235 -8.42 -8.68 4.18
C LYS A 235 -8.47 -7.15 4.30
N ILE A 236 -9.67 -6.62 4.52
CA ILE A 236 -9.88 -5.21 4.84
C ILE A 236 -10.18 -5.17 6.33
N ILE A 237 -9.37 -4.43 7.09
CA ILE A 237 -9.49 -4.34 8.54
C ILE A 237 -9.74 -2.88 8.90
N VAL A 238 -10.75 -2.63 9.72
CA VAL A 238 -10.99 -1.32 10.33
C VAL A 238 -10.18 -1.26 11.62
N SER A 239 -9.30 -0.27 11.73
CA SER A 239 -8.43 -0.14 12.89
C SER A 239 -9.19 0.46 14.07
N ARG A 240 -8.86 -0.01 15.28
CA ARG A 240 -9.28 0.63 16.54
C ARG A 240 -8.42 1.83 16.92
N LYS A 241 -7.30 2.01 16.23
CA LYS A 241 -6.33 3.08 16.48
C LYS A 241 -6.83 4.42 15.92
N TRP A 242 -6.35 5.51 16.49
CA TRP A 242 -6.65 6.86 16.01
C TRP A 242 -5.81 7.18 14.77
N GLY A 243 -6.42 7.11 13.59
CA GLY A 243 -5.75 7.42 12.32
C GLY A 243 -4.49 6.57 12.10
N PHE A 244 -3.34 7.22 11.94
CA PHE A 244 -2.02 6.57 11.77
C PHE A 244 -1.18 6.55 13.05
N THR A 245 -1.80 6.78 14.21
CA THR A 245 -1.11 6.68 15.50
C THR A 245 -1.14 5.24 16.02
N ASN A 246 -0.34 5.00 17.05
CA ASN A 246 -0.31 3.70 17.72
C ASN A 246 -1.30 3.61 18.89
N VAL A 247 -2.05 4.68 19.19
CA VAL A 247 -2.98 4.72 20.32
C VAL A 247 -4.40 4.39 19.89
N ASN A 248 -5.14 3.78 20.80
CA ASN A 248 -6.55 3.49 20.59
C ASN A 248 -7.38 4.77 20.52
N ARG A 249 -8.51 4.68 19.82
CA ARG A 249 -9.43 5.79 19.62
C ARG A 249 -10.00 6.34 20.94
N GLU A 250 -10.18 5.49 21.94
CA GLU A 250 -10.72 5.84 23.26
C GLU A 250 -9.70 6.55 24.15
N ASP A 251 -8.41 6.25 23.98
CA ASP A 251 -7.35 6.75 24.85
C ASP A 251 -6.72 8.04 24.32
N TYR A 252 -6.75 8.26 23.00
CA TYR A 252 -6.26 9.49 22.38
C TYR A 252 -6.87 10.78 22.97
N PRO A 253 -8.21 10.91 23.14
CA PRO A 253 -8.79 12.12 23.73
C PRO A 253 -8.33 12.33 25.18
N LYS A 254 -8.22 11.26 25.99
CA LYS A 254 -7.73 11.33 27.37
C LYS A 254 -6.29 11.86 27.42
N LEU A 255 -5.41 11.31 26.57
CA LEU A 255 -4.01 11.76 26.48
C LEU A 255 -3.89 13.22 26.02
N LYS A 256 -4.85 13.68 25.20
CA LYS A 256 -4.92 15.08 24.77
C LYS A 256 -5.40 16.00 25.91
N GLU A 257 -6.38 15.58 26.69
CA GLU A 257 -6.84 16.29 27.89
C GLU A 257 -5.75 16.39 28.96
N GLU A 258 -4.95 15.32 29.12
CA GLU A 258 -3.77 15.28 30.00
C GLU A 258 -2.58 16.12 29.49
N LYS A 259 -2.69 16.78 28.33
CA LYS A 259 -1.60 17.54 27.67
C LYS A 259 -0.31 16.74 27.48
N ARG A 260 -0.47 15.45 27.15
CA ARG A 260 0.66 14.53 26.88
C ARG A 260 0.93 14.33 25.39
N VAL A 261 0.17 15.02 24.54
CA VAL A 261 0.19 14.92 23.08
C VAL A 261 0.68 16.25 22.52
N LEU A 262 1.85 16.24 21.88
CA LEU A 262 2.35 17.39 21.13
C LEU A 262 2.05 17.19 19.64
N GLN A 263 1.42 18.18 19.02
CA GLN A 263 1.14 18.14 17.58
C GLN A 263 2.42 18.36 16.76
N ASP A 264 2.71 17.43 15.84
CA ASP A 264 3.86 17.49 14.91
C ASP A 264 3.35 17.35 13.46
N GLY A 265 2.59 18.35 13.03
CA GLY A 265 1.95 18.40 11.72
C GLY A 265 1.00 17.22 11.48
N ALA A 266 1.44 16.26 10.66
CA ALA A 266 0.65 15.08 10.31
C ALA A 266 0.75 13.93 11.32
N TYR A 267 1.66 14.05 12.29
CA TYR A 267 1.93 13.08 13.35
C TYR A 267 1.78 13.73 14.74
N VAL A 268 1.93 12.89 15.77
CA VAL A 268 1.91 13.28 17.17
C VAL A 268 3.19 12.79 17.81
N GLN A 269 3.77 13.64 18.66
CA GLN A 269 4.80 13.24 19.60
C GLN A 269 4.19 13.08 20.99
N PHE A 270 4.52 12.00 21.67
CA PHE A 270 4.02 11.73 23.01
C PHE A 270 5.05 12.17 24.04
N ILE A 271 4.62 12.98 25.01
CA ILE A 271 5.46 13.42 26.12
C ILE A 271 5.60 12.25 27.10
N ARG A 272 6.85 11.80 27.28
CA ARG A 272 7.21 10.70 28.17
C ARG A 272 7.70 11.26 29.50
N PRO A 273 7.44 10.58 30.62
CA PRO A 273 7.98 11.00 31.92
C PRO A 273 9.51 10.88 31.99
N ARG A 274 10.12 10.07 31.12
CA ARG A 274 11.57 9.90 31.00
C ARG A 274 12.15 10.98 30.08
N GLY A 275 13.17 11.69 30.55
CA GLY A 275 13.88 12.71 29.79
C GLY A 275 14.40 13.82 30.69
N ASN A 276 14.94 14.88 30.10
CA ASN A 276 15.24 16.09 30.84
C ASN A 276 13.93 16.73 31.34
N LEU A 277 13.85 17.00 32.65
CA LEU A 277 12.62 17.47 33.28
C LEU A 277 12.20 18.84 32.73
N GLU A 278 13.15 19.76 32.56
CA GLU A 278 12.88 21.10 32.05
C GLU A 278 12.26 21.08 30.65
N ASP A 279 12.79 20.24 29.76
CA ASP A 279 12.30 20.11 28.39
C ASP A 279 10.92 19.48 28.34
N ASN A 280 10.65 18.50 29.21
CA ASN A 280 9.34 17.87 29.33
C ASN A 280 8.27 18.85 29.84
N LEU A 281 8.60 19.66 30.84
CA LEU A 281 7.70 20.70 31.36
C LEU A 281 7.40 21.76 30.27
N ARG A 282 8.43 22.19 29.52
CA ARG A 282 8.25 23.09 28.36
C ARG A 282 7.39 22.47 27.27
N ALA A 283 7.55 21.18 26.99
CA ALA A 283 6.72 20.47 26.02
C ALA A 283 5.27 20.37 26.49
N GLN A 284 5.02 20.14 27.79
CA GLN A 284 3.67 20.11 28.37
C GLN A 284 2.98 21.47 28.31
N LEU A 285 3.74 22.56 28.41
CA LEU A 285 3.19 23.91 28.23
C LEU A 285 2.81 24.22 26.76
N ARG A 286 3.44 23.54 25.80
CA ARG A 286 3.16 23.68 24.36
C ARG A 286 2.03 22.76 23.87
N ALA A 287 1.74 21.71 24.64
CA ALA A 287 0.67 20.75 24.38
C ALA A 287 -0.69 21.29 24.84
#